data_AF-A0A2S4N4X9-F1
#
_entry.id   AF-A0A2S4N4X9-F1
#
_cell.length_a   1.000
_cell.length_b   1.000
_cell.length_c   1.000
_cell.angle_alpha   90.00
_cell.angle_beta   90.00
_cell.angle_gamma   90.00
#
_symmetry.space_group_name_H-M   'P 1'
#
loop_
_entity.id
_entity.type
_entity.pdbx_description
1 polymer ?
#
loop_
_entity_poly.entity_id
_entity_poly.type
_entity_poly.pdbx_seq_one_letter_code
_entity_poly.pdbx_strand_id
1 'polypeptide(L)'
;MSVWEQYSTEQREEYIKFLQVYGALSNLFRQKQGDMIPYLDSKFQETVFAKIFNSQNADIGNTPHDVVSVFGNDRIGIGLKTWMNSKPSFQKVMQLKRYQNDINAVFKNKDVEALAYKISEIKNERMRSDYERLGLSENKNIYHYVTRDEGRFVINECAYPLIDLNKLEKFNLTPTAFSWSDGHKDYKYTFGDSQIHQKFDSSKKDTFLLHQFDIQIIEDPFSFLLEAYFNFIDKAKVAVKNIVEVYLPLYSYQSKEVEEKSGLNAWNAAPKNKGSETLRPLNEVYIPIPREFHKKHPNFFTKDIFEFENEQKNYQGDKENKPEVRFYLQLPNGKKIPSLVTQSNMKGLQSGSNTERDENGKRYGQSALGQWLLVDVLGLKDRKLVTREWLQKKGTDSVRLWRDKDNYSIINIDFAPIGSFEAFMNNEPIPQDED
;
A
#
# COMPACT_ATOMS: atom_id res chain seq x y z
N MET A 1 18.49 16.39 8.60
CA MET A 1 18.49 15.28 9.57
C MET A 1 17.91 14.09 8.86
N SER A 2 18.63 12.98 8.85
CA SER A 2 18.18 11.73 8.23
C SER A 2 16.98 11.16 9.01
N VAL A 3 16.23 10.24 8.40
CA VAL A 3 15.14 9.54 9.12
C VAL A 3 15.76 8.62 10.17
N TRP A 4 16.90 8.02 9.84
CA TRP A 4 17.73 7.24 10.74
C TRP A 4 17.99 7.92 12.09
N GLU A 5 18.36 9.20 12.10
CA GLU A 5 18.66 9.96 13.32
C GLU A 5 17.45 10.22 14.22
N GLN A 6 16.22 10.03 13.72
CA GLN A 6 15.00 10.18 14.52
C GLN A 6 14.65 8.93 15.33
N TYR A 7 15.21 7.76 14.98
CA TYR A 7 15.07 6.56 15.78
C TYR A 7 16.00 6.57 17.00
N SER A 8 15.61 5.87 18.06
CA SER A 8 16.45 5.76 19.25
C SER A 8 17.76 5.04 18.93
N THR A 9 18.80 5.30 19.72
CA THR A 9 20.09 4.60 19.58
C THR A 9 19.92 3.10 19.76
N GLU A 10 19.10 2.68 20.72
CA GLU A 10 18.82 1.28 21.02
C GLU A 10 18.16 0.58 19.83
N GLN A 11 17.18 1.22 19.18
CA GLN A 11 16.52 0.66 18.00
C GLN A 11 17.50 0.52 16.83
N ARG A 12 18.34 1.54 16.59
CA ARG A 12 19.35 1.50 15.53
C ARG A 12 20.36 0.37 15.75
N GLU A 13 20.86 0.23 16.98
CA GLU A 13 21.76 -0.85 17.35
C GLU A 13 21.10 -2.23 17.22
N GLU A 14 19.83 -2.36 17.61
CA GLU A 14 19.10 -3.61 17.48
C GLU A 14 18.89 -3.99 16.00
N TYR A 15 18.53 -3.04 15.14
CA TYR A 15 18.44 -3.26 13.69
C TYR A 15 19.78 -3.74 13.11
N ILE A 16 20.89 -3.12 13.49
CA ILE A 16 22.24 -3.53 13.08
C ILE A 16 22.52 -4.97 13.54
N LYS A 17 22.19 -5.34 14.78
CA LYS A 17 22.39 -6.70 15.29
C LYS A 17 21.61 -7.74 14.48
N PHE A 18 20.36 -7.45 14.11
CA PHE A 18 19.59 -8.35 13.24
C PHE A 18 20.22 -8.52 11.87
N LEU A 19 20.71 -7.43 11.26
CA LEU A 19 21.43 -7.50 9.99
C LEU A 19 22.74 -8.29 10.13
N GLN A 20 23.49 -8.10 11.22
CA GLN A 20 24.72 -8.86 11.51
C GLN A 20 24.44 -10.36 11.64
N VAL A 21 23.43 -10.74 12.42
CA VAL A 21 23.03 -12.14 12.61
C VAL A 21 22.60 -12.75 11.28
N TYR A 22 21.75 -12.07 10.51
CA TYR A 22 21.30 -12.60 9.22
C TYR A 22 22.44 -12.71 8.21
N GLY A 23 23.28 -11.67 8.11
CA GLY A 23 24.45 -11.68 7.24
C GLY A 23 25.46 -12.76 7.64
N ALA A 24 25.61 -13.06 8.93
CA ALA A 24 26.47 -14.14 9.40
C ALA A 24 26.04 -15.52 8.88
N LEU A 25 24.74 -15.70 8.59
CA LEU A 25 24.16 -16.94 8.07
C LEU A 25 24.27 -17.10 6.54
N SER A 26 25.07 -16.26 5.86
CA SER A 26 25.19 -16.25 4.40
C SER A 26 25.51 -17.62 3.77
N ASN A 27 26.29 -18.46 4.47
CA ASN A 27 26.64 -19.80 4.00
C ASN A 27 25.44 -20.77 3.92
N LEU A 28 24.25 -20.43 4.46
CA LEU A 28 23.02 -21.18 4.23
C LEU A 28 22.57 -21.13 2.76
N PHE A 29 22.88 -20.03 2.06
CA PHE A 29 22.37 -19.76 0.71
C PHE A 29 23.44 -19.90 -0.37
N ARG A 30 24.70 -20.10 0.02
CA ARG A 30 25.83 -20.11 -0.91
C ARG A 30 25.99 -21.49 -1.55
N GLN A 31 25.79 -21.57 -2.86
CA GLN A 31 25.93 -22.82 -3.64
C GLN A 31 27.32 -23.02 -4.27
N LYS A 32 28.15 -21.97 -4.36
CA LYS A 32 29.49 -22.01 -4.98
C LYS A 32 30.50 -21.23 -4.13
N GLN A 33 31.76 -21.66 -4.15
CA GLN A 33 32.87 -20.87 -3.61
C GLN A 33 33.02 -19.57 -4.43
N GLY A 34 33.01 -18.44 -3.75
CA GLY A 34 33.10 -17.10 -4.34
C GLY A 34 33.31 -16.07 -3.23
N ASP A 35 33.35 -14.79 -3.61
CA ASP A 35 33.59 -13.66 -2.70
C ASP A 35 32.71 -13.75 -1.45
N MET A 36 33.29 -13.39 -0.30
CA MET A 36 32.62 -13.44 1.01
C MET A 36 31.66 -12.25 1.18
N ILE A 37 30.79 -12.05 0.19
CA ILE A 37 29.75 -11.01 0.22
C ILE A 37 28.57 -11.55 1.03
N PRO A 38 28.21 -10.88 2.13
CA PRO A 38 27.09 -11.31 2.95
C PRO A 38 25.77 -11.22 2.18
N TYR A 39 24.88 -12.18 2.42
CA TYR A 39 23.54 -12.26 1.86
C TYR A 39 22.56 -11.50 2.75
N LEU A 40 21.64 -10.77 2.11
CA LEU A 40 20.50 -10.14 2.77
C LEU A 40 19.29 -10.29 1.86
N ASP A 41 18.26 -10.95 2.36
CA ASP A 41 16.97 -11.04 1.70
C ASP A 41 16.19 -9.73 1.92
N SER A 42 15.50 -9.25 0.87
CA SER A 42 14.78 -7.99 0.93
C SER A 42 13.57 -8.06 1.86
N LYS A 43 12.85 -9.20 1.88
CA LYS A 43 11.68 -9.39 2.76
C LYS A 43 12.09 -9.54 4.22
N PHE A 44 13.25 -10.13 4.49
CA PHE A 44 13.85 -10.08 5.83
C PHE A 44 14.13 -8.63 6.25
N GLN A 45 14.78 -7.83 5.38
CA GLN A 45 15.08 -6.44 5.68
C GLN A 45 13.80 -5.64 5.98
N GLU A 46 12.76 -5.76 5.15
CA GLU A 46 11.44 -5.14 5.37
C GLU A 46 10.84 -5.53 6.72
N THR A 47 10.83 -6.84 7.01
CA THR A 47 10.25 -7.38 8.25
C THR A 47 10.98 -6.88 9.49
N VAL A 48 12.32 -6.91 9.49
CA VAL A 48 13.12 -6.46 10.63
C VAL A 48 13.01 -4.94 10.78
N PHE A 49 13.06 -4.19 9.69
CA PHE A 49 12.90 -2.73 9.75
C PHE A 49 11.56 -2.37 10.40
N ALA A 50 10.45 -2.92 9.89
CA ALA A 50 9.12 -2.65 10.43
C ALA A 50 9.00 -3.05 11.91
N LYS A 51 9.57 -4.20 12.28
CA LYS A 51 9.55 -4.70 13.67
C LYS A 51 10.30 -3.79 14.63
N ILE A 52 11.55 -3.44 14.31
CA ILE A 52 12.43 -2.71 15.23
C ILE A 52 12.02 -1.25 15.37
N PHE A 53 11.62 -0.64 14.26
CA PHE A 53 11.24 0.76 14.23
C PHE A 53 9.75 1.00 14.48
N ASN A 54 8.97 -0.07 14.74
CA ASN A 54 7.51 -0.02 14.89
C ASN A 54 6.82 0.67 13.70
N SER A 55 7.36 0.49 12.50
CA SER A 55 6.82 1.07 11.27
C SER A 55 5.58 0.31 10.82
N GLN A 56 4.66 1.02 10.18
CA GLN A 56 3.45 0.43 9.59
C GLN A 56 3.80 -0.17 8.24
N ASN A 57 3.39 -1.42 7.99
CA ASN A 57 3.55 -2.04 6.68
C ASN A 57 2.63 -1.33 5.68
N ALA A 58 3.20 -0.89 4.55
CA ALA A 58 2.50 -0.19 3.49
C ALA A 58 2.25 -1.07 2.25
N ASP A 59 2.90 -2.23 2.16
CA ASP A 59 2.86 -3.07 0.96
C ASP A 59 1.49 -3.76 0.81
N ILE A 60 0.77 -3.35 -0.25
CA ILE A 60 -0.47 -3.97 -0.73
C ILE A 60 -0.32 -4.47 -2.18
N GLY A 61 0.92 -4.64 -2.65
CA GLY A 61 1.26 -5.02 -4.03
C GLY A 61 1.67 -3.81 -4.88
N ASN A 62 2.89 -3.87 -5.43
CA ASN A 62 3.46 -2.86 -6.34
C ASN A 62 3.24 -1.41 -5.85
N THR A 63 3.54 -1.14 -4.59
CA THR A 63 3.43 0.20 -4.00
C THR A 63 4.76 0.96 -4.06
N PRO A 64 4.75 2.31 -4.08
CA PRO A 64 5.98 3.10 -4.03
C PRO A 64 6.79 2.94 -2.72
N HIS A 65 6.14 2.74 -1.58
CA HIS A 65 6.78 2.64 -0.26
C HIS A 65 6.47 1.29 0.40
N ASP A 66 7.46 0.73 1.09
CA ASP A 66 7.33 -0.56 1.77
C ASP A 66 6.81 -0.38 3.20
N VAL A 67 7.23 0.70 3.87
CA VAL A 67 6.81 1.01 5.25
C VAL A 67 6.56 2.50 5.47
N VAL A 68 5.80 2.81 6.52
CA VAL A 68 5.60 4.18 7.03
C VAL A 68 6.07 4.28 8.47
N SER A 69 6.94 5.24 8.74
CA SER A 69 7.30 5.62 10.11
C SER A 69 6.57 6.88 10.53
N VAL A 70 6.12 6.92 11.79
CA VAL A 70 5.31 8.02 12.34
C VAL A 70 6.06 8.67 13.49
N PHE A 71 6.36 9.96 13.35
CA PHE A 71 7.05 10.77 14.35
C PHE A 71 6.19 11.97 14.73
N GLY A 72 5.47 11.87 15.85
CA GLY A 72 4.47 12.88 16.21
C GLY A 72 3.38 12.98 15.14
N ASN A 73 3.24 14.14 14.51
CA ASN A 73 2.29 14.36 13.41
C ASN A 73 2.86 14.02 12.02
N ASP A 74 4.16 13.71 11.94
CA ASP A 74 4.82 13.45 10.68
C ASP A 74 4.74 11.98 10.31
N ARG A 75 4.35 11.72 9.07
CA ARG A 75 4.40 10.39 8.45
C ARG A 75 5.44 10.41 7.34
N ILE A 76 6.36 9.46 7.39
CA ILE A 76 7.49 9.35 6.47
C ILE A 76 7.35 8.05 5.68
N GLY A 77 7.27 8.17 4.35
CA GLY A 77 7.25 7.03 3.44
C GLY A 77 8.66 6.52 3.21
N ILE A 78 8.88 5.22 3.38
CA ILE A 78 10.20 4.60 3.25
C ILE A 78 10.12 3.43 2.28
N GLY A 79 10.85 3.54 1.17
CA GLY A 79 11.20 2.39 0.35
C GLY A 79 12.43 1.70 0.91
N LEU A 80 12.42 0.37 0.95
CA LEU A 80 13.48 -0.48 1.45
C LEU A 80 14.11 -1.26 0.30
N LYS A 81 15.44 -1.25 0.24
CA LYS A 81 16.18 -1.96 -0.81
C LYS A 81 17.48 -2.56 -0.32
N THR A 82 17.90 -3.62 -0.99
CA THR A 82 19.23 -4.21 -0.83
C THR A 82 19.77 -4.70 -2.16
N TRP A 83 21.08 -4.52 -2.39
CA TRP A 83 21.78 -5.03 -3.57
C TRP A 83 23.28 -5.18 -3.32
N MET A 84 23.98 -5.83 -4.25
CA MET A 84 25.44 -6.04 -4.17
C MET A 84 26.22 -4.84 -4.71
N ASN A 85 27.35 -4.54 -4.08
CA ASN A 85 28.28 -3.46 -4.37
C ASN A 85 27.71 -2.05 -4.07
N SER A 86 28.43 -1.29 -3.25
CA SER A 86 28.15 0.12 -2.92
C SER A 86 28.49 1.11 -4.05
N LYS A 87 28.57 0.64 -5.30
CA LYS A 87 28.83 1.46 -6.49
C LYS A 87 27.51 2.02 -7.05
N PRO A 88 27.55 3.17 -7.77
CA PRO A 88 26.35 3.72 -8.38
C PRO A 88 25.64 2.71 -9.28
N SER A 89 24.34 2.49 -9.05
CA SER A 89 23.60 1.41 -9.68
C SER A 89 22.13 1.80 -9.94
N PHE A 90 21.56 1.29 -11.03
CA PHE A 90 20.15 1.43 -11.33
C PHE A 90 19.36 0.33 -10.63
N GLN A 91 18.37 0.69 -9.84
CA GLN A 91 17.49 -0.25 -9.15
C GLN A 91 16.03 0.03 -9.52
N LYS A 92 15.22 -1.02 -9.68
CA LYS A 92 13.78 -0.93 -9.93
C LYS A 92 13.13 -0.13 -8.79
N VAL A 93 12.41 0.92 -9.14
CA VAL A 93 11.65 1.76 -8.20
C VAL A 93 10.15 1.72 -8.45
N MET A 94 9.71 1.28 -9.63
CA MET A 94 8.28 1.19 -9.95
C MET A 94 8.01 0.29 -11.16
N GLN A 95 6.91 -0.47 -11.14
CA GLN A 95 6.44 -1.30 -12.25
C GLN A 95 5.21 -0.71 -12.95
N LEU A 96 5.30 -0.37 -14.24
CA LEU A 96 4.28 0.35 -15.02
C LEU A 96 3.57 -0.51 -16.09
N LYS A 97 3.58 -1.84 -15.97
CA LYS A 97 2.95 -2.77 -16.94
C LYS A 97 1.52 -2.38 -17.34
N ARG A 98 0.69 -1.91 -16.39
CA ARG A 98 -0.69 -1.45 -16.64
C ARG A 98 -0.80 -0.23 -17.56
N TYR A 99 0.27 0.54 -17.71
CA TYR A 99 0.33 1.76 -18.54
C TYR A 99 1.15 1.56 -19.83
N GLN A 100 1.57 0.33 -20.13
CA GLN A 100 2.42 0.03 -21.27
C GLN A 100 1.80 0.53 -22.59
N ASN A 101 0.49 0.39 -22.77
CA ASN A 101 -0.20 0.88 -23.98
C ASN A 101 -0.13 2.41 -24.11
N ASP A 102 -0.36 3.14 -23.01
CA ASP A 102 -0.29 4.61 -23.00
C ASP A 102 1.14 5.09 -23.29
N ILE A 103 2.15 4.43 -22.72
CA ILE A 103 3.57 4.73 -22.93
C ILE A 103 3.97 4.42 -24.38
N ASN A 104 3.58 3.25 -24.89
CA ASN A 104 3.89 2.82 -26.26
C ASN A 104 3.23 3.71 -27.31
N ALA A 105 2.05 4.28 -27.04
CA ALA A 105 1.39 5.22 -27.94
C ALA A 105 2.24 6.48 -28.16
N VAL A 106 2.88 7.00 -27.11
CA VAL A 106 3.80 8.15 -27.21
C VAL A 106 5.12 7.73 -27.85
N PHE A 107 5.65 6.57 -27.49
CA PHE A 107 6.89 6.03 -28.04
C PHE A 107 6.88 5.91 -29.58
N LYS A 108 5.73 5.57 -30.18
CA LYS A 108 5.57 5.46 -31.65
C LYS A 108 5.91 6.76 -32.39
N ASN A 109 5.67 7.91 -31.75
CA ASN A 109 5.96 9.23 -32.33
C ASN A 109 7.44 9.60 -32.26
N LYS A 110 8.26 8.80 -31.55
CA LYS A 110 9.70 9.02 -31.31
C LYS A 110 10.05 10.38 -30.70
N ASP A 111 9.07 11.03 -30.08
CA ASP A 111 9.26 12.24 -29.30
C ASP A 111 9.77 11.86 -27.91
N VAL A 112 11.07 12.04 -27.69
CA VAL A 112 11.76 11.66 -26.45
C VAL A 112 11.36 12.52 -25.27
N GLU A 113 11.02 13.79 -25.50
CA GLU A 113 10.57 14.71 -24.45
C GLU A 113 9.16 14.33 -23.98
N ALA A 114 8.25 14.11 -24.94
CA ALA A 114 6.90 13.63 -24.62
C ALA A 114 6.92 12.26 -23.94
N LEU A 115 7.84 11.37 -24.33
CA LEU A 115 8.00 10.07 -23.69
C LEU A 115 8.50 10.20 -22.25
N ALA A 116 9.54 11.01 -22.00
CA ALA A 116 10.04 11.29 -20.65
C ALA A 116 8.97 11.91 -19.77
N TYR A 117 8.23 12.89 -20.30
CA TYR A 117 7.13 13.52 -19.61
C TYR A 117 6.06 12.50 -19.26
N LYS A 118 5.63 11.66 -20.22
CA LYS A 118 4.55 10.70 -19.98
C LYS A 118 4.89 9.66 -18.91
N ILE A 119 6.10 9.09 -18.98
CA ILE A 119 6.56 8.10 -18.00
C ILE A 119 6.69 8.75 -16.61
N SER A 120 7.22 9.97 -16.56
CA SER A 120 7.39 10.71 -15.31
C SER A 120 6.08 11.15 -14.69
N GLU A 121 5.10 11.57 -15.50
CA GLU A 121 3.73 11.88 -15.09
C GLU A 121 3.07 10.67 -14.43
N ILE A 122 3.10 9.51 -15.08
CA ILE A 122 2.52 8.27 -14.53
C ILE A 122 3.19 7.90 -13.20
N LYS A 123 4.52 7.95 -13.11
CA LYS A 123 5.23 7.70 -11.83
C LYS A 123 4.77 8.65 -10.74
N ASN A 124 4.71 9.94 -11.05
CA ASN A 124 4.33 10.97 -10.08
C ASN A 124 2.87 10.82 -9.63
N GLU A 125 1.94 10.51 -10.53
CA GLU A 125 0.55 10.23 -10.19
C GLU A 125 0.42 9.05 -9.22
N ARG A 126 1.18 7.97 -9.46
CA ARG A 126 1.21 6.81 -8.56
C ARG A 126 1.80 7.13 -7.19
N MET A 127 2.88 7.92 -7.15
CA MET A 127 3.45 8.38 -5.89
C MET A 127 2.47 9.26 -5.11
N ARG A 128 1.79 10.21 -5.76
CA ARG A 128 0.78 11.06 -5.10
C ARG A 128 -0.41 10.27 -4.57
N SER A 129 -0.88 9.27 -5.33
CA SER A 129 -1.93 8.35 -4.87
C SER A 129 -1.53 7.65 -3.56
N ASP A 130 -0.27 7.20 -3.48
CA ASP A 130 0.25 6.57 -2.26
C ASP A 130 0.46 7.57 -1.12
N TYR A 131 0.83 8.83 -1.43
CA TYR A 131 0.88 9.90 -0.44
C TYR A 131 -0.48 10.12 0.22
N GLU A 132 -1.57 10.17 -0.57
CA GLU A 132 -2.92 10.30 -0.02
C GLU A 132 -3.36 9.06 0.77
N ARG A 133 -3.04 7.85 0.25
CA ARG A 133 -3.37 6.58 0.90
C ARG A 133 -2.74 6.48 2.28
N LEU A 134 -1.47 6.86 2.37
CA LEU A 134 -0.62 6.72 3.56
C LEU A 134 -0.50 8.02 4.36
N GLY A 135 -1.09 9.13 3.94
CA GLY A 135 -1.01 10.43 4.63
C GLY A 135 0.40 11.01 4.68
N LEU A 136 1.16 10.86 3.59
CA LEU A 136 2.54 11.32 3.47
C LEU A 136 2.61 12.74 2.92
N SER A 137 3.62 13.49 3.34
CA SER A 137 3.95 14.79 2.74
C SER A 137 4.95 14.59 1.59
N GLU A 138 4.88 15.40 0.53
CA GLU A 138 5.74 15.23 -0.66
C GLU A 138 7.24 15.26 -0.34
N ASN A 139 7.65 16.01 0.67
CA ASN A 139 9.04 16.18 1.10
C ASN A 139 9.51 15.18 2.17
N LYS A 140 8.68 14.19 2.55
CA LYS A 140 8.98 13.21 3.60
C LYS A 140 8.96 11.78 3.07
N ASN A 141 9.64 11.56 1.95
CA ASN A 141 9.74 10.26 1.30
C ASN A 141 11.20 9.95 1.01
N ILE A 142 11.65 8.77 1.42
CA ILE A 142 13.03 8.35 1.29
C ILE A 142 13.14 6.90 0.81
N TYR A 143 14.32 6.55 0.33
CA TYR A 143 14.78 5.17 0.33
C TYR A 143 15.74 4.98 1.51
N HIS A 144 15.54 3.92 2.27
CA HIS A 144 16.53 3.36 3.19
C HIS A 144 17.05 2.06 2.56
N TYR A 145 18.35 1.96 2.32
CA TYR A 145 18.88 0.81 1.59
C TYR A 145 20.20 0.30 2.16
N VAL A 146 20.40 -1.01 2.04
CA VAL A 146 21.58 -1.73 2.51
C VAL A 146 22.33 -2.27 1.30
N THR A 147 23.52 -1.76 1.04
CA THR A 147 24.42 -2.34 0.04
C THR A 147 25.37 -3.35 0.68
N ARG A 148 25.75 -4.35 -0.12
CA ARG A 148 26.52 -5.51 0.33
C ARG A 148 27.86 -5.53 -0.39
N ASP A 149 28.92 -5.28 0.34
CA ASP A 149 30.30 -5.38 -0.15
C ASP A 149 30.98 -6.60 0.49
N GLU A 150 32.17 -6.96 0.04
CA GLU A 150 32.91 -8.07 0.64
C GLU A 150 33.09 -7.88 2.16
N GLY A 151 32.59 -8.86 2.93
CA GLY A 151 32.68 -8.90 4.39
C GLY A 151 31.87 -7.84 5.15
N ARG A 152 30.98 -7.06 4.51
CA ARG A 152 30.31 -5.93 5.20
C ARG A 152 28.97 -5.50 4.60
N PHE A 153 28.19 -4.82 5.43
CA PHE A 153 27.01 -4.06 4.99
C PHE A 153 27.23 -2.56 5.13
N VAL A 154 26.58 -1.81 4.24
CA VAL A 154 26.60 -0.34 4.20
C VAL A 154 25.17 0.17 4.15
N ILE A 155 24.77 0.91 5.17
CA ILE A 155 23.43 1.48 5.30
C ILE A 155 23.45 2.92 4.77
N ASN A 156 22.52 3.22 3.87
CA ASN A 156 22.35 4.56 3.33
C ASN A 156 20.87 4.96 3.33
N GLU A 157 20.65 6.28 3.33
CA GLU A 157 19.35 6.87 3.01
C GLU A 157 19.50 7.86 1.86
N CYS A 158 18.51 7.93 0.98
CA CYS A 158 18.43 9.02 0.00
C CYS A 158 17.00 9.51 -0.18
N ALA A 159 16.83 10.74 -0.66
CA ALA A 159 15.50 11.25 -0.98
C ALA A 159 14.81 10.42 -2.08
N TYR A 160 13.50 10.26 -1.96
CA TYR A 160 12.64 9.67 -2.98
C TYR A 160 11.60 10.70 -3.47
N PRO A 161 12.04 11.69 -4.28
CA PRO A 161 11.16 12.77 -4.72
C PRO A 161 10.26 12.35 -5.89
N LEU A 162 9.25 13.19 -6.12
CA LEU A 162 8.60 13.27 -7.42
C LEU A 162 9.60 13.74 -8.48
N ILE A 163 9.43 13.27 -9.71
CA ILE A 163 10.25 13.72 -10.85
C ILE A 163 9.89 15.16 -11.18
N ASP A 164 10.88 16.06 -11.30
CA ASP A 164 10.66 17.43 -11.76
C ASP A 164 10.34 17.47 -13.27
N LEU A 165 9.06 17.57 -13.60
CA LEU A 165 8.57 17.57 -14.98
C LEU A 165 9.04 18.80 -15.79
N ASN A 166 9.51 19.87 -15.13
CA ASN A 166 9.97 21.08 -15.81
C ASN A 166 11.46 21.05 -16.15
N LYS A 167 12.19 20.01 -15.73
CA LYS A 167 13.65 19.90 -15.90
C LYS A 167 14.09 18.57 -16.48
N LEU A 168 13.25 17.97 -17.32
CA LEU A 168 13.58 16.73 -18.00
C LEU A 168 14.69 16.99 -19.02
N GLU A 169 15.81 16.28 -18.89
CA GLU A 169 17.00 16.46 -19.71
C GLU A 169 17.77 15.14 -19.92
N LYS A 170 18.87 15.18 -20.68
CA LYS A 170 19.80 14.06 -20.91
C LYS A 170 19.13 12.79 -21.47
N PHE A 171 18.24 12.99 -22.43
CA PHE A 171 17.51 11.91 -23.07
C PHE A 171 18.45 10.97 -23.85
N ASN A 172 18.34 9.67 -23.58
CA ASN A 172 19.05 8.64 -24.30
C ASN A 172 18.11 7.46 -24.57
N LEU A 173 17.83 7.22 -25.85
CA LEU A 173 16.94 6.15 -26.29
C LEU A 173 17.71 5.02 -26.96
N THR A 174 17.46 3.79 -26.50
CA THR A 174 17.95 2.55 -27.09
C THR A 174 16.76 1.67 -27.48
N PRO A 175 16.98 0.56 -28.22
CA PRO A 175 15.90 -0.36 -28.57
C PRO A 175 15.21 -1.02 -27.35
N THR A 176 15.89 -1.12 -26.21
CA THR A 176 15.41 -1.86 -25.03
C THR A 176 15.15 -0.96 -23.82
N ALA A 177 15.66 0.27 -23.83
CA ALA A 177 15.53 1.19 -22.70
C ALA A 177 15.51 2.66 -23.13
N PHE A 178 15.01 3.51 -22.24
CA PHE A 178 15.03 4.96 -22.36
C PHE A 178 15.51 5.57 -21.06
N SER A 179 16.48 6.48 -21.10
CA SER A 179 17.05 7.13 -19.91
C SER A 179 16.92 8.65 -20.00
N TRP A 180 16.71 9.29 -18.85
CA TRP A 180 16.60 10.75 -18.71
C TRP A 180 16.98 11.17 -17.29
N SER A 181 17.16 12.46 -17.07
CA SER A 181 17.35 13.07 -15.75
C SER A 181 16.32 14.17 -15.54
N ASP A 182 16.01 14.50 -14.29
CA ASP A 182 15.24 15.69 -13.90
C ASP A 182 16.14 16.79 -13.29
N GLY A 183 17.47 16.66 -13.49
CA GLY A 183 18.49 17.49 -12.85
C GLY A 183 18.85 17.09 -11.41
N HIS A 184 18.02 16.29 -10.75
CA HIS A 184 18.25 15.80 -9.37
C HIS A 184 18.67 14.33 -9.36
N LYS A 185 17.88 13.49 -10.02
CA LYS A 185 18.07 12.05 -10.15
C LYS A 185 18.22 11.66 -11.62
N ASP A 186 18.71 10.44 -11.82
CA ASP A 186 18.87 9.83 -13.13
C ASP A 186 17.96 8.59 -13.19
N TYR A 187 17.18 8.49 -14.26
CA TYR A 187 16.17 7.44 -14.43
C TYR A 187 16.41 6.65 -15.71
N LYS A 188 15.91 5.41 -15.69
CA LYS A 188 15.90 4.51 -16.84
C LYS A 188 14.58 3.74 -16.86
N TYR A 189 13.88 3.78 -17.97
CA TYR A 189 12.73 2.94 -18.25
C TYR A 189 13.16 1.77 -19.14
N THR A 190 12.74 0.56 -18.81
CA THR A 190 12.98 -0.64 -19.61
C THR A 190 11.67 -1.09 -20.26
N PHE A 191 11.66 -1.22 -21.59
CA PHE A 191 10.41 -1.45 -22.33
C PHE A 191 9.87 -2.88 -22.19
N GLY A 192 10.76 -3.87 -22.01
CA GLY A 192 10.39 -5.29 -21.96
C GLY A 192 9.57 -5.65 -20.73
N ASP A 193 9.92 -5.10 -19.57
CA ASP A 193 9.25 -5.32 -18.30
C ASP A 193 8.37 -4.13 -17.88
N SER A 194 8.48 -2.99 -18.55
CA SER A 194 7.78 -1.74 -18.21
C SER A 194 8.16 -1.17 -16.84
N GLN A 195 9.43 -1.28 -16.47
CA GLN A 195 9.94 -0.83 -15.17
C GLN A 195 10.63 0.53 -15.26
N ILE A 196 10.43 1.37 -14.23
CA ILE A 196 11.28 2.53 -13.96
C ILE A 196 12.36 2.10 -12.97
N HIS A 197 13.59 2.44 -13.31
CA HIS A 197 14.77 2.31 -12.49
C HIS A 197 15.30 3.70 -12.14
N GLN A 198 15.69 3.90 -10.89
CA GLN A 198 16.41 5.09 -10.44
C GLN A 198 17.88 4.74 -10.22
N LYS A 199 18.78 5.65 -10.57
CA LYS A 199 20.19 5.53 -10.20
C LYS A 199 20.40 5.94 -8.74
N PHE A 200 20.86 4.99 -7.94
CA PHE A 200 21.31 5.20 -6.58
C PHE A 200 22.82 5.46 -6.61
N ASP A 201 23.24 6.56 -5.98
CA ASP A 201 24.62 7.03 -6.04
C ASP A 201 24.95 7.75 -4.73
N SER A 202 25.93 7.22 -4.01
CA SER A 202 26.36 7.74 -2.70
C SER A 202 27.10 9.08 -2.79
N SER A 203 27.51 9.51 -3.98
CA SER A 203 28.11 10.82 -4.20
C SER A 203 27.09 11.95 -4.36
N LYS A 204 25.80 11.63 -4.53
CA LYS A 204 24.74 12.63 -4.68
C LYS A 204 24.49 13.33 -3.34
N LYS A 205 24.22 14.65 -3.40
CA LYS A 205 24.04 15.51 -2.22
C LYS A 205 22.87 15.12 -1.32
N ASP A 206 21.89 14.39 -1.87
CA ASP A 206 20.69 13.94 -1.17
C ASP A 206 20.77 12.48 -0.72
N THR A 207 21.97 11.91 -0.73
CA THR A 207 22.29 10.57 -0.21
C THR A 207 23.18 10.71 1.03
N PHE A 208 22.85 9.95 2.07
CA PHE A 208 23.54 9.95 3.35
C PHE A 208 24.05 8.54 3.64
N LEU A 209 25.36 8.41 3.85
CA LEU A 209 25.95 7.23 4.46
C LEU A 209 25.62 7.26 5.95
N LEU A 210 24.83 6.30 6.41
CA LEU A 210 24.36 6.24 7.79
C LEU A 210 25.29 5.43 8.67
N HIS A 211 25.65 4.23 8.21
CA HIS A 211 26.52 3.33 8.94
C HIS A 211 27.17 2.27 8.04
N GLN A 212 28.28 1.70 8.49
CA GLN A 212 28.97 0.59 7.87
C GLN A 212 29.54 -0.31 8.96
N PHE A 213 29.37 -1.62 8.81
CA PHE A 213 29.84 -2.60 9.78
C PHE A 213 30.18 -3.92 9.10
N ASP A 214 31.16 -4.62 9.68
CA ASP A 214 31.62 -5.90 9.18
C ASP A 214 30.65 -7.02 9.56
N ILE A 215 30.62 -8.05 8.72
CA ILE A 215 29.83 -9.26 8.87
C ILE A 215 30.78 -10.44 8.97
N GLN A 216 30.73 -11.13 10.11
CA GLN A 216 31.46 -12.37 10.33
C GLN A 216 30.61 -13.53 9.83
N ILE A 217 30.85 -13.96 8.58
CA ILE A 217 30.15 -15.10 7.99
C ILE A 217 30.58 -16.38 8.72
N ILE A 218 29.61 -17.08 9.30
CA ILE A 218 29.82 -18.34 10.02
C ILE A 218 30.12 -19.45 9.01
N GLU A 219 31.14 -20.26 9.29
CA GLU A 219 31.53 -21.38 8.44
C GLU A 219 30.42 -22.44 8.37
N ASP A 220 29.93 -22.89 9.52
CA ASP A 220 28.82 -23.84 9.66
C ASP A 220 27.58 -23.18 10.30
N PRO A 221 26.75 -22.46 9.51
CA PRO A 221 25.53 -21.86 10.03
C PRO A 221 24.43 -22.90 10.34
N PHE A 222 24.55 -24.15 9.85
CA PHE A 222 23.54 -25.18 10.09
C PHE A 222 23.60 -25.68 11.52
N SER A 223 24.79 -25.98 12.04
CA SER A 223 24.97 -26.36 13.45
C SER A 223 24.53 -25.24 14.39
N PHE A 224 24.88 -23.99 14.06
CA PHE A 224 24.42 -22.81 14.82
C PHE A 224 22.88 -22.74 14.91
N LEU A 225 22.17 -22.95 13.80
CA LEU A 225 20.70 -22.92 13.80
C LEU A 225 20.09 -24.09 14.58
N LEU A 226 20.64 -25.29 14.48
CA LEU A 226 20.15 -26.46 15.22
C LEU A 226 20.28 -26.23 16.73
N GLU A 227 21.45 -25.76 17.18
CA GLU A 227 21.67 -25.43 18.60
C GLU A 227 20.72 -24.33 19.08
N ALA A 228 20.56 -23.25 18.30
CA ALA A 228 19.64 -22.19 18.63
C ALA A 228 18.19 -22.70 18.74
N TYR A 229 17.74 -23.51 17.79
CA TYR A 229 16.39 -24.04 17.79
C TYR A 229 16.12 -24.90 19.03
N PHE A 230 16.93 -25.94 19.27
CA PHE A 230 16.70 -26.87 20.38
C PHE A 230 16.86 -26.23 21.77
N ASN A 231 17.69 -25.18 21.90
CA ASN A 231 17.86 -24.48 23.18
C ASN A 231 16.72 -23.50 23.52
N PHE A 232 15.96 -23.04 22.53
CA PHE A 232 14.97 -21.98 22.72
C PHE A 232 13.54 -22.34 22.33
N ILE A 233 13.30 -23.47 21.65
CA ILE A 233 11.96 -23.81 21.15
C ILE A 233 10.91 -23.93 22.26
N ASP A 234 11.27 -24.52 23.41
CA ASP A 234 10.37 -24.67 24.56
C ASP A 234 9.98 -23.34 25.21
N LYS A 235 10.76 -22.28 24.95
CA LYS A 235 10.50 -20.91 25.41
C LYS A 235 9.74 -20.09 24.37
N ALA A 236 9.62 -20.59 23.14
CA ALA A 236 8.96 -19.88 22.05
C ALA A 236 7.44 -19.95 22.22
N LYS A 237 6.78 -18.80 22.06
CA LYS A 237 5.32 -18.77 21.96
C LYS A 237 4.92 -19.16 20.54
N VAL A 238 3.95 -20.05 20.42
CA VAL A 238 3.34 -20.39 19.12
C VAL A 238 2.62 -19.14 18.59
N ALA A 239 2.87 -18.80 17.33
CA ALA A 239 2.19 -17.70 16.67
C ALA A 239 0.69 -18.03 16.52
N VAL A 240 -0.18 -17.17 17.08
CA VAL A 240 -1.64 -17.29 16.93
C VAL A 240 -2.13 -16.16 16.05
N LYS A 241 -2.77 -16.50 14.92
CA LYS A 241 -3.43 -15.49 14.06
C LYS A 241 -4.67 -14.97 14.79
N ASN A 242 -4.59 -13.74 15.32
CA ASN A 242 -5.68 -13.11 16.06
C ASN A 242 -6.55 -12.15 15.21
N ILE A 243 -6.33 -12.17 13.89
CA ILE A 243 -7.01 -11.27 12.94
C ILE A 243 -7.99 -12.08 12.10
N VAL A 244 -9.21 -11.53 11.95
CA VAL A 244 -10.18 -11.96 10.95
C VAL A 244 -10.11 -10.99 9.78
N GLU A 245 -10.05 -11.55 8.58
CA GLU A 245 -9.74 -10.82 7.36
C GLU A 245 -10.68 -11.26 6.25
N VAL A 246 -11.14 -10.29 5.46
CA VAL A 246 -12.06 -10.48 4.35
C VAL A 246 -11.78 -9.48 3.24
N TYR A 247 -12.41 -9.69 2.09
CA TYR A 247 -12.35 -8.78 0.95
C TYR A 247 -13.77 -8.42 0.52
N LEU A 248 -13.96 -7.20 0.02
CA LEU A 248 -15.22 -6.75 -0.61
C LEU A 248 -14.97 -6.20 -2.01
N PRO A 249 -15.90 -6.42 -2.96
CA PRO A 249 -15.74 -5.92 -4.31
C PRO A 249 -16.05 -4.42 -4.35
N LEU A 250 -15.36 -3.71 -5.24
CA LEU A 250 -15.68 -2.33 -5.62
C LEU A 250 -16.66 -2.24 -6.80
N TYR A 251 -17.25 -3.38 -7.17
CA TYR A 251 -18.16 -3.55 -8.29
C TYR A 251 -19.37 -4.43 -7.86
N SER A 252 -20.38 -4.54 -8.71
CA SER A 252 -21.57 -5.36 -8.44
C SER A 252 -21.28 -6.85 -8.59
N TYR A 253 -21.63 -7.64 -7.57
CA TYR A 253 -21.41 -9.08 -7.58
C TYR A 253 -22.12 -9.80 -8.74
N GLN A 254 -23.28 -9.29 -9.17
CA GLN A 254 -24.15 -9.91 -10.16
C GLN A 254 -23.68 -9.61 -11.60
N SER A 255 -23.51 -8.33 -11.93
CA SER A 255 -23.10 -7.89 -13.27
C SER A 255 -21.60 -8.00 -13.49
N LYS A 256 -20.82 -8.14 -12.41
CA LYS A 256 -19.35 -8.08 -12.41
C LYS A 256 -18.80 -6.75 -12.91
N GLU A 257 -19.62 -5.71 -12.92
CA GLU A 257 -19.31 -4.35 -13.36
C GLU A 257 -19.65 -3.30 -12.30
N VAL A 258 -19.12 -2.09 -12.46
CA VAL A 258 -19.51 -0.96 -11.61
C VAL A 258 -20.78 -0.34 -12.19
N GLU A 259 -21.89 -0.45 -11.45
CA GLU A 259 -23.20 0.05 -11.88
C GLU A 259 -23.21 1.57 -12.09
N GLU A 260 -23.98 2.06 -13.06
CA GLU A 260 -23.93 3.48 -13.45
C GLU A 260 -24.50 4.44 -12.40
N LYS A 261 -25.39 3.96 -11.52
CA LYS A 261 -26.14 4.79 -10.55
C LYS A 261 -26.17 4.18 -9.14
N SER A 262 -25.24 3.28 -8.84
CA SER A 262 -25.17 2.64 -7.52
C SER A 262 -23.73 2.30 -7.13
N GLY A 263 -23.51 1.84 -5.90
CA GLY A 263 -22.18 1.56 -5.36
C GLY A 263 -21.29 2.81 -5.40
N LEU A 264 -20.20 2.72 -6.17
CA LEU A 264 -19.25 3.81 -6.38
C LEU A 264 -19.80 4.97 -7.24
N ASN A 265 -20.81 4.73 -8.08
CA ASN A 265 -21.48 5.78 -8.86
C ASN A 265 -22.82 6.21 -8.24
N ALA A 266 -23.02 6.02 -6.93
CA ALA A 266 -24.25 6.47 -6.28
C ALA A 266 -24.47 7.99 -6.41
N TRP A 267 -23.41 8.78 -6.59
CA TRP A 267 -23.46 10.21 -6.93
C TRP A 267 -24.21 10.52 -8.24
N ASN A 268 -24.30 9.56 -9.17
CA ASN A 268 -24.97 9.69 -10.47
C ASN A 268 -26.46 9.29 -10.42
N ALA A 269 -26.95 8.87 -9.25
CA ALA A 269 -28.37 8.58 -9.07
C ALA A 269 -29.22 9.87 -9.04
N ALA A 270 -30.54 9.70 -9.19
CA ALA A 270 -31.48 10.81 -9.12
C ALA A 270 -31.33 11.59 -7.80
N PRO A 271 -31.59 12.91 -7.82
CA PRO A 271 -31.55 13.77 -6.63
C PRO A 271 -32.33 13.19 -5.46
N LYS A 272 -31.83 13.41 -4.23
CA LYS A 272 -32.46 12.87 -3.01
C LYS A 272 -33.88 13.40 -2.78
N ASN A 273 -34.14 14.63 -3.24
CA ASN A 273 -35.43 15.28 -3.13
C ASN A 273 -36.14 15.26 -4.48
N LYS A 274 -37.36 14.72 -4.52
CA LYS A 274 -38.18 14.66 -5.73
C LYS A 274 -38.42 16.08 -6.26
N GLY A 275 -38.10 16.30 -7.54
CA GLY A 275 -38.23 17.62 -8.20
C GLY A 275 -37.08 18.60 -7.96
N SER A 276 -36.03 18.19 -7.23
CA SER A 276 -34.79 18.97 -7.13
C SER A 276 -33.89 18.68 -8.33
N GLU A 277 -33.17 19.70 -8.82
CA GLU A 277 -32.10 19.55 -9.81
C GLU A 277 -30.72 19.43 -9.14
N THR A 278 -30.66 19.46 -7.81
CA THR A 278 -29.40 19.39 -7.06
C THR A 278 -28.81 17.99 -7.17
N LEU A 279 -27.69 17.90 -7.89
CA LEU A 279 -26.92 16.68 -8.03
C LEU A 279 -26.41 16.19 -6.67
N ARG A 280 -26.31 14.86 -6.51
CA ARG A 280 -25.68 14.28 -5.32
C ARG A 280 -24.19 14.66 -5.26
N PRO A 281 -23.59 14.75 -4.06
CA PRO A 281 -22.15 14.96 -3.90
C PRO A 281 -21.36 13.90 -4.68
N LEU A 282 -20.28 14.31 -5.35
CA LEU A 282 -19.43 13.41 -6.17
C LEU A 282 -18.89 12.23 -5.38
N ASN A 283 -18.58 12.44 -4.12
CA ASN A 283 -18.03 11.48 -3.18
C ASN A 283 -19.11 10.69 -2.41
N GLU A 284 -20.40 10.83 -2.74
CA GLU A 284 -21.46 9.99 -2.17
C GLU A 284 -21.38 8.58 -2.77
N VAL A 285 -20.90 7.61 -1.96
CA VAL A 285 -20.71 6.22 -2.38
C VAL A 285 -21.07 5.23 -1.28
N TYR A 286 -21.21 3.97 -1.68
CA TYR A 286 -21.10 2.83 -0.75
C TYR A 286 -20.33 1.69 -1.43
N ILE A 287 -19.61 0.90 -0.63
CA ILE A 287 -18.97 -0.34 -1.08
C ILE A 287 -20.03 -1.45 -1.02
N PRO A 288 -20.32 -2.15 -2.12
CA PRO A 288 -21.27 -3.26 -2.13
C PRO A 288 -20.83 -4.41 -1.22
N ILE A 289 -21.76 -4.94 -0.43
CA ILE A 289 -21.60 -6.19 0.31
C ILE A 289 -22.55 -7.23 -0.30
N PRO A 290 -22.03 -8.23 -1.03
CA PRO A 290 -22.86 -9.27 -1.65
C PRO A 290 -23.61 -10.09 -0.61
N ARG A 291 -24.82 -10.58 -0.93
CA ARG A 291 -25.55 -11.46 0.01
C ARG A 291 -24.81 -12.77 0.22
N GLU A 292 -24.09 -13.23 -0.79
CA GLU A 292 -23.21 -14.40 -0.78
C GLU A 292 -22.05 -14.23 0.20
N PHE A 293 -21.52 -13.01 0.33
CA PHE A 293 -20.51 -12.68 1.34
C PHE A 293 -21.09 -12.88 2.75
N HIS A 294 -22.26 -12.29 3.03
CA HIS A 294 -22.92 -12.43 4.33
C HIS A 294 -23.24 -13.90 4.67
N LYS A 295 -23.57 -14.73 3.67
CA LYS A 295 -23.79 -16.17 3.89
C LYS A 295 -22.51 -16.92 4.30
N LYS A 296 -21.35 -16.55 3.75
CA LYS A 296 -20.06 -17.19 4.07
C LYS A 296 -19.41 -16.62 5.34
N HIS A 297 -19.58 -15.32 5.58
CA HIS A 297 -18.96 -14.59 6.67
C HIS A 297 -19.98 -13.77 7.48
N PRO A 298 -21.02 -14.41 8.05
CA PRO A 298 -22.09 -13.71 8.78
C PRO A 298 -21.57 -12.93 9.99
N ASN A 299 -20.44 -13.36 10.55
CA ASN A 299 -19.91 -12.87 11.81
C ASN A 299 -18.80 -11.82 11.63
N PHE A 300 -18.63 -11.28 10.41
CA PHE A 300 -17.56 -10.31 10.15
C PHE A 300 -17.89 -8.93 10.76
N PHE A 301 -19.06 -8.36 10.49
CA PHE A 301 -19.41 -7.01 10.94
C PHE A 301 -20.08 -6.95 12.32
N THR A 302 -20.68 -8.05 12.74
CA THR A 302 -21.33 -8.23 14.06
C THR A 302 -21.25 -9.71 14.44
N LYS A 303 -21.86 -10.11 15.57
CA LYS A 303 -21.89 -11.52 15.99
C LYS A 303 -22.58 -12.42 14.96
N ASP A 304 -23.70 -11.97 14.39
CA ASP A 304 -24.37 -12.58 13.24
C ASP A 304 -25.21 -11.50 12.52
N ILE A 305 -24.96 -11.29 11.22
CA ILE A 305 -25.62 -10.24 10.43
C ILE A 305 -27.11 -10.51 10.16
N PHE A 306 -27.53 -11.77 10.09
CA PHE A 306 -28.91 -12.15 9.82
C PHE A 306 -29.77 -12.08 11.07
N GLU A 307 -29.23 -12.45 12.23
CA GLU A 307 -29.87 -12.20 13.53
C GLU A 307 -30.10 -10.69 13.72
N PHE A 308 -29.06 -9.89 13.50
CA PHE A 308 -29.16 -8.43 13.58
C PHE A 308 -30.21 -7.85 12.60
N GLU A 309 -30.26 -8.35 11.36
CA GLU A 309 -31.27 -7.93 10.38
C GLU A 309 -32.70 -8.21 10.87
N ASN A 310 -32.93 -9.37 11.50
CA ASN A 310 -34.23 -9.74 12.06
C ASN A 310 -34.60 -8.86 13.26
N GLU A 311 -33.66 -8.63 14.18
CA GLU A 311 -33.86 -7.71 15.31
C GLU A 311 -34.22 -6.30 14.84
N GLN A 312 -33.46 -5.77 13.88
CA GLN A 312 -33.68 -4.45 13.30
C GLN A 312 -35.04 -4.35 12.58
N LYS A 313 -35.50 -5.44 11.93
CA LYS A 313 -36.81 -5.50 11.27
C LYS A 313 -37.96 -5.51 12.26
N ASN A 314 -37.79 -6.21 13.39
CA ASN A 314 -38.81 -6.36 14.43
C ASN A 314 -38.79 -5.22 15.47
N TYR A 315 -37.85 -4.27 15.36
CA TYR A 315 -37.74 -3.14 16.25
C TYR A 315 -39.00 -2.22 16.19
N GLN A 316 -39.64 -2.02 17.34
CA GLN A 316 -40.90 -1.26 17.47
C GLN A 316 -40.72 0.15 18.09
N GLY A 317 -39.51 0.53 18.50
CA GLY A 317 -39.26 1.84 19.10
C GLY A 317 -39.10 2.97 18.08
N ASP A 318 -38.70 4.15 18.56
CA ASP A 318 -38.50 5.32 17.72
C ASP A 318 -37.43 5.10 16.65
N LYS A 319 -37.69 5.61 15.44
CA LYS A 319 -36.81 5.46 14.27
C LYS A 319 -35.38 5.93 14.54
N GLU A 320 -35.20 6.94 15.39
CA GLU A 320 -33.89 7.49 15.76
C GLU A 320 -33.06 6.52 16.61
N ASN A 321 -33.72 5.61 17.33
CA ASN A 321 -33.12 4.61 18.20
C ASN A 321 -33.04 3.22 17.54
N LYS A 322 -33.38 3.13 16.25
CA LYS A 322 -33.31 1.89 15.49
C LYS A 322 -31.87 1.37 15.48
N PRO A 323 -31.60 0.12 15.89
CA PRO A 323 -30.24 -0.41 15.96
C PRO A 323 -29.51 -0.32 14.62
N GLU A 324 -28.23 0.00 14.63
CA GLU A 324 -27.35 0.08 13.45
C GLU A 324 -26.05 -0.69 13.69
N VAL A 325 -25.53 -1.36 12.65
CA VAL A 325 -24.19 -1.96 12.69
C VAL A 325 -23.16 -0.85 12.48
N ARG A 326 -22.61 -0.30 13.56
CA ARG A 326 -21.67 0.83 13.54
C ARG A 326 -20.27 0.44 14.00
N PHE A 327 -19.27 1.04 13.38
CA PHE A 327 -17.85 0.88 13.71
C PHE A 327 -17.03 2.03 13.11
N TYR A 328 -15.74 2.08 13.42
CA TYR A 328 -14.79 2.96 12.76
C TYR A 328 -14.03 2.20 11.68
N LEU A 329 -14.00 2.74 10.47
CA LEU A 329 -13.00 2.37 9.48
C LEU A 329 -11.67 3.05 9.83
N GLN A 330 -10.64 2.26 10.12
CA GLN A 330 -9.28 2.74 10.28
C GLN A 330 -8.58 2.73 8.93
N LEU A 331 -8.21 3.92 8.45
CA LEU A 331 -7.52 4.10 7.16
C LEU A 331 -6.00 3.95 7.30
N PRO A 332 -5.28 3.64 6.20
CA PRO A 332 -3.82 3.51 6.21
C PRO A 332 -3.10 4.83 6.53
N ASN A 333 -3.70 5.98 6.21
CA ASN A 333 -3.21 7.30 6.58
C ASN A 333 -3.39 7.66 8.08
N GLY A 334 -3.92 6.73 8.89
CA GLY A 334 -4.13 6.90 10.32
C GLY A 334 -5.47 7.54 10.70
N LYS A 335 -6.23 8.10 9.74
CA LYS A 335 -7.56 8.66 10.02
C LYS A 335 -8.58 7.56 10.34
N LYS A 336 -9.55 7.89 11.20
CA LYS A 336 -10.71 7.05 11.49
C LYS A 336 -11.96 7.68 10.89
N ILE A 337 -12.78 6.87 10.23
CA ILE A 337 -14.06 7.31 9.64
C ILE A 337 -15.19 6.54 10.33
N PRO A 338 -16.20 7.23 10.92
CA PRO A 338 -17.42 6.59 11.38
C PRO A 338 -18.16 5.94 10.22
N SER A 339 -18.45 4.65 10.36
CA SER A 339 -18.97 3.81 9.29
C SER A 339 -20.05 2.86 9.79
N LEU A 340 -20.84 2.37 8.84
CA LEU A 340 -21.92 1.45 9.11
C LEU A 340 -22.19 0.50 7.95
N VAL A 341 -22.77 -0.65 8.27
CA VAL A 341 -23.43 -1.54 7.31
C VAL A 341 -24.92 -1.26 7.34
N THR A 342 -25.50 -1.01 6.16
CA THR A 342 -26.88 -0.53 6.02
C THR A 342 -27.49 -0.90 4.67
N GLN A 343 -28.63 -0.28 4.34
CA GLN A 343 -29.50 -0.57 3.19
C GLN A 343 -30.16 -1.95 3.26
N SER A 344 -31.09 -2.22 2.34
CA SER A 344 -31.81 -3.49 2.28
C SER A 344 -30.83 -4.68 2.20
N ASN A 345 -31.09 -5.72 2.99
CA ASN A 345 -30.25 -6.92 3.11
C ASN A 345 -28.81 -6.65 3.59
N MET A 346 -28.56 -5.51 4.27
CA MET A 346 -27.23 -5.12 4.77
C MET A 346 -26.18 -5.00 3.66
N LYS A 347 -26.60 -4.57 2.47
CA LYS A 347 -25.78 -4.62 1.25
C LYS A 347 -24.80 -3.46 1.07
N GLY A 348 -24.83 -2.43 1.92
CA GLY A 348 -24.04 -1.22 1.74
C GLY A 348 -23.12 -0.93 2.91
N LEU A 349 -21.81 -0.91 2.68
CA LEU A 349 -20.81 -0.34 3.57
C LEU A 349 -20.58 1.13 3.19
N GLN A 350 -20.84 2.06 4.12
CA GLN A 350 -20.67 3.50 3.84
C GLN A 350 -20.19 4.26 5.08
N SER A 351 -19.70 5.48 4.90
CA SER A 351 -19.44 6.40 6.00
C SER A 351 -20.72 7.10 6.48
N GLY A 352 -20.75 7.53 7.73
CA GLY A 352 -21.81 8.40 8.24
C GLY A 352 -22.03 8.31 9.74
N SER A 353 -22.25 9.45 10.37
CA SER A 353 -22.64 9.56 11.78
C SER A 353 -23.51 10.79 11.99
N ASN A 354 -24.58 10.64 12.77
CA ASN A 354 -25.46 11.74 13.14
C ASN A 354 -24.96 12.51 14.38
N THR A 355 -24.04 11.90 15.14
CA THR A 355 -23.52 12.41 16.40
C THR A 355 -22.10 12.96 16.26
N GLU A 356 -21.30 12.42 15.33
CA GLU A 356 -19.90 12.79 15.19
C GLU A 356 -19.65 13.83 14.09
N ARG A 357 -18.61 14.63 14.28
CA ARG A 357 -18.19 15.71 13.40
C ARG A 357 -16.72 15.56 13.03
N ASP A 358 -16.38 15.97 11.82
CA ASP A 358 -15.02 16.05 11.32
C ASP A 358 -14.24 17.23 11.95
N GLU A 359 -12.96 17.34 11.59
CA GLU A 359 -12.05 18.39 12.05
C GLU A 359 -12.51 19.82 11.75
N ASN A 360 -13.41 19.99 10.77
CA ASN A 360 -14.01 21.28 10.40
C ASN A 360 -15.38 21.51 11.08
N GLY A 361 -15.76 20.64 12.03
CA GLY A 361 -17.03 20.72 12.74
C GLY A 361 -18.24 20.28 11.90
N LYS A 362 -18.06 19.71 10.72
CA LYS A 362 -19.14 19.21 9.85
C LYS A 362 -19.47 17.76 10.22
N ARG A 363 -20.76 17.39 10.25
CA ARG A 363 -21.15 16.00 10.54
C ARG A 363 -20.58 15.03 9.49
N TYR A 364 -20.14 13.85 9.94
CA TYR A 364 -19.72 12.79 9.02
C TYR A 364 -20.89 12.34 8.16
N GLY A 365 -20.84 12.66 6.87
CA GLY A 365 -21.83 12.23 5.88
C GLY A 365 -21.42 10.95 5.15
N GLN A 366 -22.23 10.57 4.16
CA GLN A 366 -21.95 9.47 3.21
C GLN A 366 -20.77 9.74 2.27
N SER A 367 -20.16 10.91 2.38
CA SER A 367 -19.11 11.39 1.48
C SER A 367 -17.69 11.02 1.95
N ALA A 368 -17.47 10.74 3.24
CA ALA A 368 -16.12 10.61 3.77
C ALA A 368 -15.37 9.39 3.22
N LEU A 369 -16.05 8.24 3.12
CA LEU A 369 -15.45 7.04 2.51
C LEU A 369 -15.14 7.26 1.02
N GLY A 370 -16.06 7.88 0.28
CA GLY A 370 -15.84 8.16 -1.14
C GLY A 370 -14.80 9.24 -1.41
N GLN A 371 -14.61 10.18 -0.48
CA GLN A 371 -13.56 11.18 -0.55
C GLN A 371 -12.19 10.51 -0.52
N TRP A 372 -11.92 9.70 0.51
CA TRP A 372 -10.67 8.95 0.60
C TRP A 372 -10.50 7.97 -0.57
N LEU A 373 -11.51 7.13 -0.83
CA LEU A 373 -11.38 6.03 -1.78
C LEU A 373 -11.29 6.52 -3.23
N LEU A 374 -12.27 7.28 -3.72
CA LEU A 374 -12.35 7.64 -5.14
C LEU A 374 -11.54 8.89 -5.47
N VAL A 375 -11.64 9.93 -4.64
CA VAL A 375 -11.13 11.26 -4.98
C VAL A 375 -9.66 11.36 -4.61
N ASP A 376 -9.32 11.12 -3.34
CA ASP A 376 -7.97 11.33 -2.82
C ASP A 376 -7.01 10.25 -3.35
N VAL A 377 -7.31 8.96 -3.10
CA VAL A 377 -6.38 7.88 -3.47
C VAL A 377 -6.47 7.52 -4.94
N LEU A 378 -7.65 7.21 -5.48
CA LEU A 378 -7.77 6.79 -6.89
C LEU A 378 -7.69 7.96 -7.88
N GLY A 379 -7.75 9.21 -7.39
CA GLY A 379 -7.60 10.41 -8.21
C GLY A 379 -8.72 10.61 -9.21
N LEU A 380 -9.97 10.27 -8.84
CA LEU A 380 -11.15 10.56 -9.65
C LEU A 380 -11.32 12.07 -9.76
N LYS A 381 -11.08 12.59 -10.96
CA LYS A 381 -11.35 13.98 -11.32
C LYS A 381 -12.72 14.07 -11.98
N ASP A 382 -13.46 15.11 -11.66
CA ASP A 382 -14.76 15.44 -12.24
C ASP A 382 -15.85 14.37 -12.01
N ARG A 383 -17.03 14.58 -12.59
CA ARG A 383 -18.16 13.62 -12.59
C ARG A 383 -17.97 12.54 -13.66
N LYS A 384 -16.79 11.90 -13.68
CA LYS A 384 -16.52 10.78 -14.58
C LYS A 384 -17.07 9.48 -13.99
N LEU A 385 -17.76 8.69 -14.81
CA LEU A 385 -18.27 7.38 -14.40
C LEU A 385 -17.11 6.44 -14.05
N VAL A 386 -17.19 5.84 -12.86
CA VAL A 386 -16.26 4.78 -12.43
C VAL A 386 -16.69 3.48 -13.10
N THR A 387 -15.78 2.83 -13.81
CA THR A 387 -15.98 1.50 -14.43
C THR A 387 -15.03 0.48 -13.82
N ARG A 388 -15.30 -0.82 -13.99
CA ARG A 388 -14.37 -1.85 -13.51
C ARG A 388 -13.02 -1.77 -14.20
N GLU A 389 -13.01 -1.51 -15.51
CA GLU A 389 -11.78 -1.25 -16.28
C GLU A 389 -10.98 -0.08 -15.69
N TRP A 390 -11.65 1.02 -15.29
CA TRP A 390 -10.97 2.15 -14.67
C TRP A 390 -10.34 1.77 -13.32
N LEU A 391 -11.05 1.01 -12.48
CA LEU A 391 -10.50 0.48 -11.23
C LEU A 391 -9.28 -0.42 -11.48
N GLN A 392 -9.38 -1.35 -12.43
CA GLN A 392 -8.29 -2.24 -12.81
C GLN A 392 -7.08 -1.47 -13.34
N LYS A 393 -7.29 -0.39 -14.11
CA LYS A 393 -6.21 0.51 -14.53
C LYS A 393 -5.54 1.21 -13.34
N LYS A 394 -6.30 1.51 -12.29
CA LYS A 394 -5.78 2.04 -11.02
C LYS A 394 -5.18 0.96 -10.11
N GLY A 395 -5.30 -0.31 -10.48
CA GLY A 395 -4.61 -1.43 -9.85
C GLY A 395 -5.40 -2.17 -8.78
N THR A 396 -6.70 -1.99 -8.73
CA THR A 396 -7.56 -2.59 -7.72
C THR A 396 -8.95 -2.85 -8.29
N ASP A 397 -9.70 -3.78 -7.71
CA ASP A 397 -11.15 -3.89 -7.93
C ASP A 397 -11.89 -4.30 -6.65
N SER A 398 -11.19 -4.27 -5.52
CA SER A 398 -11.65 -4.75 -4.23
C SER A 398 -10.88 -4.08 -3.09
N VAL A 399 -11.46 -4.11 -1.90
CA VAL A 399 -10.81 -3.66 -0.66
C VAL A 399 -10.61 -4.84 0.27
N ARG A 400 -9.53 -4.80 1.03
CA ARG A 400 -9.23 -5.68 2.15
C ARG A 400 -9.79 -5.05 3.42
N LEU A 401 -10.47 -5.85 4.24
CA LEU A 401 -10.95 -5.44 5.56
C LEU A 401 -10.46 -6.43 6.61
N TRP A 402 -9.98 -5.93 7.75
CA TRP A 402 -9.54 -6.80 8.83
C TRP A 402 -9.73 -6.18 10.21
N ARG A 403 -9.93 -7.05 11.20
CA ARG A 403 -10.13 -6.66 12.61
C ARG A 403 -9.57 -7.73 13.53
N ASP A 404 -9.32 -7.35 14.77
CA ASP A 404 -9.06 -8.35 15.82
C ASP A 404 -10.33 -9.19 16.03
N LYS A 405 -10.14 -10.48 16.30
CA LYS A 405 -11.22 -11.49 16.32
C LYS A 405 -12.43 -11.12 17.20
N ASP A 406 -12.20 -10.39 18.30
CA ASP A 406 -13.25 -10.01 19.25
C ASP A 406 -13.56 -8.50 19.25
N ASN A 407 -12.92 -7.72 18.36
CA ASN A 407 -13.12 -6.28 18.27
C ASN A 407 -13.93 -5.90 17.02
N TYR A 408 -15.22 -5.62 17.21
CA TYR A 408 -16.12 -5.13 16.15
C TYR A 408 -16.14 -3.60 16.01
N SER A 409 -15.52 -2.87 16.94
CA SER A 409 -15.61 -1.40 16.99
C SER A 409 -14.68 -0.71 16.00
N ILE A 410 -13.60 -1.40 15.59
CA ILE A 410 -12.60 -0.89 14.63
C ILE A 410 -12.39 -1.96 13.58
N ILE A 411 -12.57 -1.59 12.32
CA ILE A 411 -12.28 -2.41 11.16
C ILE A 411 -11.28 -1.63 10.32
N ASN A 412 -10.12 -2.21 10.06
CA ASN A 412 -9.14 -1.62 9.16
C ASN A 412 -9.56 -1.86 7.72
N ILE A 413 -9.24 -0.92 6.83
CA ILE A 413 -9.51 -1.02 5.39
C ILE A 413 -8.29 -0.56 4.60
N ASP A 414 -7.99 -1.27 3.52
CA ASP A 414 -7.05 -0.82 2.48
C ASP A 414 -7.47 -1.40 1.12
N PHE A 415 -6.85 -0.92 0.05
CA PHE A 415 -7.01 -1.49 -1.28
C PHE A 415 -6.44 -2.91 -1.34
N ALA A 416 -7.01 -3.73 -2.21
CA ALA A 416 -6.53 -5.08 -2.49
C ALA A 416 -6.16 -5.24 -3.97
N PRO A 417 -5.23 -6.17 -4.28
CA PRO A 417 -4.93 -6.55 -5.67
C PRO A 417 -6.19 -6.96 -6.44
N ILE A 418 -6.14 -6.78 -7.76
CA ILE A 418 -7.24 -7.13 -8.67
C ILE A 418 -7.61 -8.61 -8.51
N GLY A 419 -8.90 -8.91 -8.37
CA GLY A 419 -9.42 -10.27 -8.23
C GLY A 419 -9.35 -10.84 -6.81
N SER A 420 -8.90 -10.05 -5.82
CA SER A 420 -8.80 -10.53 -4.43
C SER A 420 -10.15 -10.95 -3.84
N PHE A 421 -11.23 -10.26 -4.19
CA PHE A 421 -12.56 -10.63 -3.72
C PHE A 421 -13.01 -12.00 -4.27
N GLU A 422 -12.84 -12.25 -5.56
CA GLU A 422 -13.16 -13.54 -6.18
C GLU A 422 -12.33 -14.67 -5.59
N ALA A 423 -11.01 -14.48 -5.51
CA ALA A 423 -10.11 -15.48 -4.94
C ALA A 423 -10.51 -15.81 -3.50
N PHE A 424 -10.76 -14.78 -2.68
CA PHE A 424 -11.24 -14.96 -1.31
C PHE A 424 -12.56 -15.75 -1.24
N MET A 425 -13.55 -15.37 -2.05
CA MET A 425 -14.83 -16.06 -2.08
C MET A 425 -14.72 -17.50 -2.60
N ASN A 426 -13.70 -17.83 -3.40
CA ASN A 426 -13.45 -19.18 -3.91
C ASN A 426 -12.49 -20.00 -3.04
N ASN A 427 -11.97 -19.45 -1.94
CA ASN A 427 -10.88 -20.03 -1.13
C ASN A 427 -9.59 -20.30 -1.94
N GLU A 428 -9.30 -19.44 -2.91
CA GLU A 428 -8.07 -19.45 -3.70
C GLU A 428 -7.02 -18.53 -3.06
N PRO A 429 -5.72 -18.73 -3.34
CA PRO A 429 -4.68 -17.80 -2.93
C PRO A 429 -4.98 -16.39 -3.44
N ILE A 430 -4.86 -15.40 -2.55
CA ILE A 430 -5.05 -14.00 -2.95
C ILE A 430 -3.96 -13.63 -3.97
N PRO A 431 -4.32 -13.02 -5.11
CA PRO A 431 -3.35 -12.60 -6.10
C PRO A 431 -2.29 -11.69 -5.47
N GLN A 432 -1.03 -11.96 -5.80
CA GLN A 432 0.04 -11.01 -5.59
C GLN A 432 0.29 -10.30 -6.93
N ASP A 433 0.43 -8.98 -6.93
CA ASP A 433 0.76 -8.24 -8.15
C ASP A 433 2.08 -8.81 -8.71
N GLU A 434 2.01 -9.50 -9.86
CA GLU A 434 3.18 -10.12 -10.50
C GLU A 434 4.26 -9.07 -10.80
N ASP A 435 5.48 -9.36 -10.37
CA ASP A 435 6.67 -8.48 -10.49
C ASP A 435 7.12 -8.17 -11.92
#